data_AF-A0A7I8BI27-F1
#
_entry.id   AF-A0A7I8BI27-F1
#
_cell.length_a   1.000
_cell.length_b   1.000
_cell.length_c   1.000
_cell.angle_alpha   90.00
_cell.angle_beta   90.00
_cell.angle_gamma   90.00
#
_symmetry.space_group_name_H-M   'P 1'
#
loop_
_entity.id
_entity.type
_entity.pdbx_description
1 polymer ?
#
loop_
_entity_poly.entity_id
_entity_poly.type
_entity_poly.pdbx_seq_one_letter_code
_entity_poly.pdbx_strand_id
1 'polypeptide(L)'
;MSFIQTHPAITIATSVVIALCANALAAGDALAQLGGTMAASQVNDNSTQRVLPGSAVRVRSTIDAGGTTINEYATRDGLIFACAWQGPTMPDLTRILGPYAERYRANAAAQFNATGHLHASRVEQPDVIIEAGGQMRSYVGRAWLPAALPADVSLVDLR
;
A
#
# COMPACT_ATOMS: atom_id res chain seq x y z
N MET A 1 24.96 64.74 28.02
CA MET A 1 23.72 64.70 28.81
C MET A 1 23.01 63.41 28.49
N SER A 2 22.67 62.63 29.52
CA SER A 2 21.85 61.41 29.54
C SER A 2 20.61 61.53 28.63
N PHE A 3 20.03 60.46 28.07
CA PHE A 3 19.26 59.45 28.78
C PHE A 3 19.13 58.13 28.00
N ILE A 4 19.16 57.03 28.75
CA ILE A 4 18.68 55.70 28.37
C ILE A 4 17.14 55.74 28.34
N GLN A 5 16.52 55.17 27.30
CA GLN A 5 15.10 54.79 27.33
C GLN A 5 14.95 53.36 26.78
N THR A 6 14.27 52.54 27.57
CA THR A 6 14.10 51.09 27.39
C THR A 6 12.63 50.73 27.12
N HIS A 7 12.44 49.64 26.35
CA HIS A 7 11.29 48.69 26.26
C HIS A 7 10.10 49.06 25.34
N PRO A 8 9.25 48.10 24.89
CA PRO A 8 9.42 46.65 24.64
C PRO A 8 8.84 46.14 23.28
N ALA A 9 9.26 44.92 22.91
CA ALA A 9 8.61 43.85 22.14
C ALA A 9 7.38 44.14 21.24
N ILE A 10 7.42 43.64 19.99
CA ILE A 10 6.40 42.73 19.44
C ILE A 10 7.05 41.88 18.34
N THR A 11 7.17 40.59 18.64
CA THR A 11 7.49 39.51 17.72
C THR A 11 6.21 39.10 17.02
N ILE A 12 6.14 39.17 15.68
CA ILE A 12 5.26 38.27 14.92
C ILE A 12 6.05 37.82 13.69
N ALA A 13 6.71 36.67 13.86
CA ALA A 13 7.20 35.86 12.77
C ALA A 13 6.00 35.23 12.06
N THR A 14 5.86 35.49 10.77
CA THR A 14 5.04 34.65 9.88
C THR A 14 5.92 34.21 8.73
N SER A 15 6.76 33.20 9.01
CA SER A 15 7.38 32.41 7.95
C SER A 15 6.29 31.52 7.36
N VAL A 16 5.70 31.98 6.25
CA VAL A 16 4.83 31.15 5.41
C VAL A 16 5.74 30.23 4.62
N VAL A 17 6.01 29.05 5.18
CA VAL A 17 6.71 27.97 4.47
C VAL A 17 5.69 27.35 3.52
N ILE A 18 5.64 27.86 2.29
CA ILE A 18 4.94 27.17 1.20
C ILE A 18 5.87 26.02 0.78
N ALA A 19 5.67 24.86 1.40
CA ALA A 19 6.24 23.62 0.89
C ALA A 19 5.55 23.30 -0.44
N LEU A 20 6.11 23.80 -1.55
CA LEU A 20 5.82 23.26 -2.88
C LEU A 20 6.34 21.82 -2.89
N CYS A 21 5.50 20.87 -2.51
CA CYS A 21 5.72 19.47 -2.90
C CYS A 21 5.62 19.43 -4.42
N ALA A 22 6.77 19.37 -5.08
CA ALA A 22 6.87 19.14 -6.51
C ALA A 22 6.19 17.81 -6.81
N ASN A 23 5.01 17.88 -7.43
CA ASN A 23 4.29 16.73 -7.92
C ASN A 23 5.05 16.23 -9.16
N ALA A 24 6.12 15.46 -8.92
CA ALA A 24 6.83 14.76 -9.97
C ALA A 24 5.86 13.76 -10.59
N LEU A 25 5.36 14.08 -11.79
CA LEU A 25 4.68 13.14 -12.67
C LEU A 25 5.71 12.14 -13.19
N ALA A 26 6.19 11.27 -12.30
CA ALA A 26 6.77 10.03 -12.72
C ALA A 26 5.61 9.19 -13.25
N ALA A 27 5.49 9.09 -14.57
CA ALA A 27 4.83 7.96 -15.20
C ALA A 27 5.70 6.72 -14.94
N GLY A 28 5.80 6.34 -13.66
CA GLY A 28 6.30 5.04 -13.26
C GLY A 28 5.25 4.03 -13.70
N ASP A 29 5.72 2.87 -14.19
CA ASP A 29 4.85 1.73 -14.43
C ASP A 29 3.81 1.63 -13.31
N ALA A 30 2.53 1.50 -13.70
CA ALA A 30 1.43 1.35 -12.77
C ALA A 30 1.59 0.03 -12.02
N LEU A 31 2.25 0.10 -10.88
CA LEU A 31 2.70 -1.06 -10.14
C LEU A 31 2.03 -1.08 -8.78
N ALA A 32 1.48 -2.24 -8.44
CA ALA A 32 0.86 -2.50 -7.16
C ALA A 32 1.84 -2.15 -6.03
N GLN A 33 1.49 -1.15 -5.22
CA GLN A 33 2.19 -0.82 -4.00
C GLN A 33 1.16 -0.40 -2.95
N LEU A 34 1.14 -1.11 -1.82
CA LEU A 34 0.28 -0.82 -0.69
C LEU A 34 0.60 0.57 -0.12
N GLY A 35 -0.43 1.40 0.08
CA GLY A 35 -0.29 2.81 0.45
C GLY A 35 0.09 3.73 -0.72
N GLY A 36 0.25 3.21 -1.94
CA GLY A 36 0.46 3.98 -3.16
C GLY A 36 -0.82 4.63 -3.69
N THR A 37 -0.72 5.28 -4.85
CA THR A 37 -1.86 5.94 -5.51
C THR A 37 -2.19 5.30 -6.85
N MET A 38 -3.45 4.92 -7.03
CA MET A 38 -4.02 4.42 -8.27
C MET A 38 -4.53 5.58 -9.14
N ALA A 39 -3.74 5.94 -10.15
CA ALA A 39 -4.15 6.90 -11.17
C ALA A 39 -5.45 6.47 -11.88
N ALA A 40 -6.29 7.45 -12.25
CA ALA A 40 -7.63 7.20 -12.80
C ALA A 40 -7.62 6.50 -14.18
N SER A 41 -6.56 6.71 -14.97
CA SER A 41 -6.45 6.28 -16.37
C SER A 41 -5.11 5.57 -16.60
N GLN A 42 -4.93 4.40 -15.99
CA GLN A 42 -3.78 3.52 -16.22
C GLN A 42 -4.30 2.11 -16.47
N VAL A 43 -5.00 1.97 -17.59
CA VAL A 43 -5.26 0.67 -18.22
C VAL A 43 -4.17 0.51 -19.26
N ASN A 44 -3.25 -0.42 -19.04
CA ASN A 44 -2.29 -0.86 -20.06
C ASN A 44 -2.81 -2.17 -20.66
N ASP A 45 -2.17 -2.69 -21.71
CA ASP A 45 -2.63 -3.89 -22.42
C ASP A 45 -2.77 -5.13 -21.52
N ASN A 46 -2.20 -5.10 -20.32
CA ASN A 46 -2.16 -6.20 -19.38
C ASN A 46 -2.86 -5.90 -18.04
N SER A 47 -3.64 -4.81 -17.97
CA SER A 47 -4.43 -4.47 -16.79
C SER A 47 -5.90 -4.30 -17.12
N THR A 48 -6.76 -4.69 -16.17
CA THR A 48 -8.21 -4.46 -16.25
C THR A 48 -8.65 -3.68 -15.03
N GLN A 49 -9.60 -2.76 -15.20
CA GLN A 49 -10.12 -1.95 -14.09
C GLN A 49 -11.63 -2.14 -13.96
N ARG A 50 -12.10 -2.36 -12.73
CA ARG A 50 -13.52 -2.48 -12.39
C ARG A 50 -13.82 -1.75 -11.08
N VAL A 51 -15.11 -1.57 -10.79
CA VAL A 51 -15.56 -1.12 -9.46
C VAL A 51 -16.04 -2.33 -8.68
N LEU A 52 -15.72 -2.37 -7.39
CA LEU A 52 -16.20 -3.42 -6.50
C LEU A 52 -17.73 -3.27 -6.31
N PRO A 53 -18.53 -4.33 -6.48
CA PRO A 53 -19.98 -4.24 -6.35
C PRO A 53 -20.41 -3.71 -4.99
N GLY A 54 -21.31 -2.74 -4.96
CA GLY A 54 -21.80 -2.13 -3.71
C GLY A 54 -20.84 -1.14 -3.06
N SER A 55 -19.70 -0.83 -3.69
CA SER A 55 -18.68 0.07 -3.14
C SER A 55 -18.20 1.10 -4.17
N ALA A 56 -17.55 2.18 -3.69
CA ALA A 56 -16.80 3.13 -4.53
C ALA A 56 -15.35 2.70 -4.78
N VAL A 57 -14.95 1.51 -4.30
CA VAL A 57 -13.59 0.98 -4.48
C VAL A 57 -13.33 0.61 -5.93
N ARG A 58 -12.21 1.10 -6.45
CA ARG A 58 -11.66 0.73 -7.75
C ARG A 58 -10.76 -0.47 -7.57
N VAL A 59 -10.91 -1.47 -8.43
CA VAL A 59 -10.05 -2.64 -8.49
C VAL A 59 -9.29 -2.62 -9.80
N ARG A 60 -7.96 -2.69 -9.74
CA ARG A 60 -7.10 -2.92 -10.90
C ARG A 60 -6.49 -4.30 -10.81
N SER A 61 -6.66 -5.10 -11.85
CA SER A 61 -6.08 -6.43 -11.96
C SER A 61 -4.99 -6.43 -13.02
N THR A 62 -3.83 -6.99 -12.70
CA THR A 62 -2.69 -7.14 -13.61
C THR A 62 -2.14 -8.56 -13.48
N ILE A 63 -1.61 -9.13 -14.57
CA ILE A 63 -0.92 -10.43 -14.53
C ILE A 63 0.58 -10.20 -14.68
N ASP A 64 1.39 -10.65 -13.74
CA ASP A 64 2.85 -10.51 -13.87
C ASP A 64 3.46 -11.50 -14.90
N ALA A 65 4.75 -11.35 -15.18
CA ALA A 65 5.45 -12.23 -16.12
C ALA A 65 5.48 -13.72 -15.69
N GLY A 66 5.20 -14.01 -14.41
CA GLY A 66 5.10 -15.36 -13.85
C GLY A 66 3.67 -15.93 -13.90
N GLY A 67 2.70 -15.19 -14.42
CA GLY A 67 1.30 -15.61 -14.47
C GLY A 67 0.55 -15.40 -13.16
N THR A 68 1.07 -14.57 -12.26
CA THR A 68 0.41 -14.23 -11.01
C THR A 68 -0.52 -13.05 -11.21
N THR A 69 -1.80 -13.25 -10.91
CA THR A 69 -2.79 -12.19 -10.88
C THR A 69 -2.58 -11.36 -9.62
N ILE A 70 -2.52 -10.04 -9.78
CA ILE A 70 -2.38 -9.06 -8.71
C ILE A 70 -3.55 -8.11 -8.80
N ASN A 71 -4.36 -8.04 -7.74
CA ASN A 71 -5.50 -7.15 -7.62
C ASN A 71 -5.18 -6.03 -6.63
N GLU A 72 -5.16 -4.80 -7.12
CA GLU A 72 -5.03 -3.58 -6.33
C GLU A 72 -6.43 -3.03 -6.01
N TYR A 73 -6.68 -2.69 -4.75
CA TYR A 73 -7.93 -2.10 -4.29
C TYR A 73 -7.66 -0.68 -3.83
N ALA A 74 -8.26 0.29 -4.52
CA ALA A 74 -8.10 1.69 -4.24
C ALA A 74 -9.40 2.35 -3.78
N THR A 75 -9.28 3.26 -2.81
CA THR A 75 -10.37 4.15 -2.42
C THR A 75 -10.76 5.05 -3.60
N ARG A 76 -11.88 5.78 -3.46
CA ARG A 76 -12.32 6.76 -4.47
C ARG A 76 -11.20 7.74 -4.82
N ASP A 77 -10.48 8.21 -3.80
CA ASP A 77 -9.38 9.17 -3.91
C ASP A 77 -8.08 8.55 -4.46
N GLY A 78 -8.05 7.23 -4.64
CA GLY A 78 -6.97 6.51 -5.29
C GLY A 78 -5.97 5.88 -4.34
N LEU A 79 -6.12 5.99 -3.02
CA LEU A 79 -5.24 5.29 -2.07
C LEU A 79 -5.40 3.78 -2.24
N ILE A 80 -4.32 3.09 -2.61
CA ILE A 80 -4.28 1.62 -2.66
C ILE A 80 -4.21 1.11 -1.22
N PHE A 81 -5.38 0.74 -0.67
CA PHE A 81 -5.49 0.30 0.72
C PHE A 81 -5.35 -1.21 0.87
N ALA A 82 -5.51 -1.98 -0.21
CA ALA A 82 -5.29 -3.41 -0.21
C ALA A 82 -4.71 -3.92 -1.54
N CYS A 83 -3.94 -4.99 -1.47
CA CYS A 83 -3.46 -5.75 -2.61
C CYS A 83 -3.71 -7.23 -2.35
N ALA A 84 -4.23 -7.97 -3.32
CA ALA A 84 -4.36 -9.42 -3.28
C ALA A 84 -3.62 -10.05 -4.45
N TRP A 85 -3.13 -11.27 -4.30
CA TRP A 85 -2.44 -11.99 -5.36
C TRP A 85 -2.75 -13.47 -5.34
N GLN A 86 -2.75 -14.05 -6.54
CA GLN A 86 -2.93 -15.48 -6.73
C GLN A 86 -2.22 -15.94 -8.00
N GLY A 87 -1.42 -16.99 -7.91
CA GLY A 87 -0.69 -17.48 -9.08
C GLY A 87 0.25 -18.66 -8.85
N PRO A 88 0.86 -19.15 -9.94
CA PRO A 88 1.81 -20.24 -9.90
C PRO A 88 3.20 -19.80 -9.41
N THR A 89 3.48 -18.50 -9.37
CA THR A 89 4.73 -17.93 -8.88
C THR A 89 4.48 -16.97 -7.71
N MET A 90 5.50 -16.73 -6.90
CA MET A 90 5.42 -15.66 -5.90
C MET A 90 5.63 -14.32 -6.62
N PRO A 91 4.73 -13.33 -6.46
CA PRO A 91 4.93 -12.02 -7.04
C PRO A 91 6.04 -11.26 -6.29
N ASP A 92 6.48 -10.13 -6.82
CA ASP A 92 7.41 -9.24 -6.12
C ASP A 92 6.74 -8.59 -4.90
N LEU A 93 6.84 -9.27 -3.75
CA LEU A 93 6.29 -8.78 -2.48
C LEU A 93 7.00 -7.52 -1.99
N THR A 94 8.23 -7.24 -2.41
CA THR A 94 8.90 -6.00 -2.03
C THR A 94 8.24 -4.81 -2.69
N ARG A 95 7.87 -4.95 -3.97
CA ARG A 95 7.09 -3.97 -4.70
C ARG A 95 5.66 -3.86 -4.14
N ILE A 96 4.95 -4.97 -3.99
CA ILE A 96 3.53 -4.97 -3.54
C ILE A 96 3.39 -4.35 -2.14
N LEU A 97 4.27 -4.72 -1.21
CA LEU A 97 4.17 -4.28 0.18
C LEU A 97 4.87 -2.94 0.44
N GLY A 98 5.75 -2.50 -0.46
CA GLY A 98 6.50 -1.25 -0.33
C GLY A 98 7.15 -1.11 1.06
N PRO A 99 6.83 -0.05 1.84
CA PRO A 99 7.41 0.19 3.18
C PRO A 99 7.20 -0.94 4.20
N TYR A 100 6.25 -1.85 3.97
CA TYR A 100 5.95 -2.95 4.89
C TYR A 100 6.75 -4.23 4.60
N ALA A 101 7.47 -4.29 3.47
CA ALA A 101 8.13 -5.50 2.98
C ALA A 101 9.22 -6.05 3.93
N GLU A 102 10.03 -5.17 4.52
CA GLU A 102 11.10 -5.59 5.44
C GLU A 102 10.52 -6.18 6.73
N ARG A 103 9.51 -5.54 7.31
CA ARG A 103 8.82 -6.03 8.50
C ARG A 103 8.13 -7.36 8.22
N TYR A 104 7.52 -7.52 7.06
CA TYR A 104 6.97 -8.82 6.64
C TYR A 104 8.03 -9.91 6.60
N ARG A 105 9.18 -9.66 5.95
CA ARG A 105 10.29 -10.62 5.85
C ARG A 105 10.84 -11.03 7.22
N ALA A 106 11.02 -10.07 8.12
CA ALA A 106 11.50 -10.33 9.48
C ALA A 106 10.52 -11.24 10.26
N ASN A 107 9.22 -10.94 10.21
CA ASN A 107 8.20 -11.74 10.89
C ASN A 107 8.06 -13.14 10.27
N ALA A 108 8.08 -13.25 8.94
CA ALA A 108 8.02 -14.53 8.24
C ALA A 108 9.23 -15.43 8.60
N ALA A 109 10.44 -14.86 8.68
CA ALA A 109 11.62 -15.58 9.10
C ALA A 109 11.53 -16.04 10.57
N ALA A 110 11.05 -15.18 11.47
CA ALA A 110 10.83 -15.55 12.88
C ALA A 110 9.80 -16.68 13.02
N GLN A 111 8.71 -16.64 12.26
CA GLN A 111 7.68 -17.68 12.25
C GLN A 111 8.20 -19.01 11.70
N PHE A 112 9.02 -18.96 10.64
CA PHE A 112 9.70 -20.16 10.13
C PHE A 112 10.63 -20.77 11.19
N ASN A 113 11.41 -19.94 11.89
CA ASN A 113 12.28 -20.44 12.96
C ASN A 113 11.50 -21.04 14.14
N ALA A 114 10.30 -20.54 14.42
CA ALA A 114 9.47 -21.04 15.52
C ALA A 114 8.70 -22.32 15.17
N THR A 115 8.25 -22.47 13.93
CA THR A 115 7.30 -23.54 13.53
C THR A 115 7.89 -24.54 12.53
N GLY A 116 8.99 -24.20 11.85
CA GLY A 116 9.56 -24.97 10.74
C GLY A 116 8.74 -24.97 9.46
N HIS A 117 7.61 -24.23 9.41
CA HIS A 117 6.66 -24.29 8.30
C HIS A 117 6.66 -22.97 7.51
N LEU A 118 6.71 -23.06 6.18
CA LEU A 118 6.70 -21.92 5.26
C LEU A 118 5.34 -21.67 4.58
N HIS A 119 4.37 -22.57 4.79
CA HIS A 119 3.16 -22.67 3.95
C HIS A 119 2.13 -21.56 4.20
N ALA A 120 2.21 -20.87 5.33
CA ALA A 120 1.36 -19.73 5.63
C ALA A 120 2.09 -18.80 6.59
N SER A 121 2.22 -17.54 6.21
CA SER A 121 2.63 -16.45 7.07
C SER A 121 1.47 -15.48 7.25
N ARG A 122 1.24 -15.10 8.50
CA ARG A 122 0.29 -14.03 8.84
C ARG A 122 1.02 -13.05 9.74
N VAL A 123 1.13 -11.81 9.26
CA VAL A 123 1.72 -10.71 9.99
C VAL A 123 0.60 -9.72 10.28
N GLU A 124 0.27 -9.59 11.56
CA GLU A 124 -0.74 -8.66 12.04
C GLU A 124 -0.07 -7.55 12.82
N GLN A 125 -0.13 -6.33 12.28
CA GLN A 125 0.38 -5.12 12.90
C GLN A 125 -0.73 -4.05 12.91
N PRO A 126 -0.63 -3.02 13.76
CA PRO A 126 -1.64 -1.97 13.84
C PRO A 126 -1.83 -1.20 12.52
N ASP A 127 -0.75 -1.06 11.73
CA ASP A 127 -0.72 -0.30 10.47
C ASP A 127 -0.96 -1.17 9.23
N VAL A 128 -0.71 -2.48 9.31
CA VAL A 128 -0.82 -3.40 8.17
C VAL A 128 -1.12 -4.83 8.61
N ILE A 129 -1.99 -5.51 7.87
CA ILE A 129 -2.19 -6.96 8.00
C ILE A 129 -1.80 -7.60 6.66
N ILE A 130 -1.01 -8.67 6.74
CA ILE A 130 -0.48 -9.39 5.58
C ILE A 130 -0.71 -10.88 5.82
N GLU A 131 -1.36 -11.52 4.86
CA GLU A 131 -1.59 -12.96 4.81
C GLU A 131 -0.98 -13.48 3.52
N ALA A 132 -0.04 -14.40 3.60
CA ALA A 132 0.59 -14.99 2.44
C ALA A 132 0.79 -16.48 2.66
N GLY A 133 0.71 -17.26 1.60
CA GLY A 133 0.94 -18.69 1.71
C GLY A 133 0.57 -19.42 0.44
N GLY A 134 0.16 -20.66 0.63
CA GLY A 134 -0.27 -21.54 -0.43
C GLY A 134 0.64 -22.75 -0.61
N GLN A 135 0.29 -23.55 -1.59
CA GLN A 135 1.07 -24.74 -1.96
C GLN A 135 2.10 -24.38 -3.03
N MET A 136 3.03 -25.30 -3.27
CA MET A 136 3.97 -25.15 -4.37
C MET A 136 3.21 -24.97 -5.68
N ARG A 137 3.42 -23.82 -6.35
CA ARG A 137 2.71 -23.38 -7.57
C ARG A 137 1.22 -23.02 -7.41
N SER A 138 0.80 -22.73 -6.18
CA SER A 138 -0.51 -22.15 -5.89
C SER A 138 -0.33 -21.14 -4.76
N TYR A 139 0.41 -20.07 -5.05
CA TYR A 139 0.64 -18.98 -4.12
C TYR A 139 -0.59 -18.10 -4.06
N VAL A 140 -0.96 -17.73 -2.84
CA VAL A 140 -2.08 -16.84 -2.57
C VAL A 140 -1.70 -15.91 -1.43
N GLY A 141 -2.19 -14.69 -1.47
CA GLY A 141 -2.08 -13.80 -0.35
C GLY A 141 -2.80 -12.49 -0.57
N ARG A 142 -2.82 -11.69 0.49
CA ARG A 142 -3.39 -10.37 0.52
C ARG A 142 -2.74 -9.54 1.61
N ALA A 143 -2.70 -8.24 1.40
CA ALA A 143 -2.27 -7.27 2.37
C ALA A 143 -3.25 -6.10 2.37
N TRP A 144 -3.56 -5.55 3.54
CA TRP A 144 -4.42 -4.37 3.65
C TRP A 144 -4.01 -3.48 4.82
N LEU A 145 -4.38 -2.20 4.71
CA LEU A 145 -4.22 -1.19 5.73
C LEU A 145 -5.51 -1.12 6.57
N PRO A 146 -5.52 -1.55 7.84
CA PRO A 146 -6.73 -1.60 8.66
C PRO A 146 -7.43 -0.24 8.79
N ALA A 147 -6.65 0.83 8.93
CA ALA A 147 -7.17 2.19 9.07
C ALA A 147 -7.77 2.79 7.77
N ALA A 148 -7.49 2.19 6.61
CA ALA A 148 -7.97 2.66 5.31
C ALA A 148 -8.97 1.70 4.65
N LEU A 149 -9.39 0.64 5.35
CA LEU A 149 -10.41 -0.28 4.88
C LEU A 149 -11.80 0.41 4.91
N PRO A 150 -12.47 0.60 3.75
CA PRO A 150 -13.79 1.21 3.72
C PRO A 150 -14.83 0.35 4.45
N ALA A 151 -15.78 0.98 5.13
CA ALA A 151 -16.79 0.29 5.95
C ALA A 151 -17.73 -0.61 5.14
N ASP A 152 -17.87 -0.35 3.84
CA ASP A 152 -18.64 -1.09 2.86
C ASP A 152 -17.87 -2.26 2.22
N VAL A 153 -16.59 -2.44 2.55
CA VAL A 153 -15.73 -3.51 2.02
C VAL A 153 -15.48 -4.56 3.09
N SER A 154 -15.75 -5.82 2.75
CA SER A 154 -15.45 -6.95 3.61
C SER A 154 -14.12 -7.62 3.23
N LEU A 155 -13.49 -8.33 4.15
CA LEU A 155 -12.24 -9.04 3.85
C LEU A 155 -12.41 -10.15 2.79
N VAL A 156 -13.63 -10.67 2.60
CA VAL A 156 -13.88 -11.67 1.54
C VAL A 156 -13.87 -11.07 0.14
N ASP A 157 -14.00 -9.74 0.02
CA ASP A 157 -13.89 -9.03 -1.25
C ASP A 157 -12.44 -8.90 -1.74
N LEU A 158 -11.45 -9.08 -0.84
CA LEU A 158 -10.01 -8.99 -1.09
C LEU A 158 -9.45 -10.35 -1.54
N ARG A 159 -9.37 -10.59 -2.85
CA ARG A 159 -8.95 -11.85 -3.48
C ARG A 159 -8.19 -11.62 -4.77
#